data_AF-A0A8D3E559-F1
#
_entry.id   AF-A0A8D3E559-F1
#
_cell.length_a   1.000
_cell.length_b   1.000
_cell.length_c   1.000
_cell.angle_alpha   90.00
_cell.angle_beta   90.00
_cell.angle_gamma   90.00
#
_symmetry.space_group_name_H-M   'P 1'
#
loop_
_entity.id
_entity.type
_entity.pdbx_description
1 polymer ?
#
loop_
_entity_poly.entity_id
_entity_poly.type
_entity_poly.pdbx_seq_one_letter_code
_entity_poly.pdbx_strand_id
1 'polypeptide(L)'
;MFLKVYSREPYFTHDSCMYQTTTAELTETRPSLSEKEEDAAKTVEKAERTSKEVLQMEEQIEKIVEEQTELMERKHELDRLVQRRTVYRDIMEQMVKMTKFKDAESLADNLESQLHLRDQLCQREREAQEQVDQQRKALSVLEDQHDLMQLQKNNRLSQFQTKLEETHSEALVWERKWNHILETAAKKTLRLGQIKMATLNLYEIIDGKLEEEGVNMNDTEKQLDKVSNLTGIVKNRPWQQEMTTVTVSPVSLLDPGVHPGP
;
A
#
# COMPACT_ATOMS: atom_id res chain seq x y z
N MET A 1 79.48 -103.36 24.41
CA MET A 1 79.90 -104.65 23.84
C MET A 1 78.66 -105.44 23.46
N PHE A 2 78.61 -105.90 22.20
CA PHE A 2 78.01 -107.16 21.71
C PHE A 2 76.49 -107.37 21.86
N LEU A 3 75.71 -107.90 20.90
CA LEU A 3 75.79 -108.37 19.50
C LEU A 3 74.30 -108.71 19.16
N LYS A 4 73.73 -108.48 17.96
CA LYS A 4 73.70 -109.39 16.78
C LYS A 4 73.15 -110.80 17.16
N VAL A 5 72.31 -111.54 16.42
CA VAL A 5 72.12 -111.69 14.96
C VAL A 5 71.11 -112.84 14.69
N TYR A 6 70.40 -112.75 13.56
CA TYR A 6 69.90 -113.80 12.63
C TYR A 6 69.06 -115.02 13.06
N SER A 7 67.93 -115.13 12.34
CA SER A 7 67.53 -116.18 11.37
C SER A 7 67.76 -117.67 11.61
N ARG A 8 66.73 -118.41 11.12
CA ARG A 8 66.77 -119.54 10.16
C ARG A 8 66.24 -120.83 10.77
N GLU A 9 65.34 -121.54 10.06
CA GLU A 9 65.43 -122.97 9.69
C GLU A 9 64.08 -123.60 9.22
N PRO A 10 64.07 -124.75 8.49
CA PRO A 10 63.59 -124.78 7.10
C PRO A 10 62.61 -125.91 6.68
N TYR A 11 62.18 -125.81 5.39
CA TYR A 11 61.93 -126.81 4.32
C TYR A 11 61.48 -128.26 4.61
N PHE A 12 60.42 -128.69 3.90
CA PHE A 12 60.29 -130.04 3.28
C PHE A 12 59.39 -129.98 2.01
N THR A 13 59.48 -131.03 1.17
CA THR A 13 59.42 -131.11 -0.31
C THR A 13 58.07 -131.49 -0.99
N HIS A 14 57.92 -131.08 -2.28
CA HIS A 14 57.30 -131.69 -3.50
C HIS A 14 56.36 -132.93 -3.38
N ASP A 15 55.26 -133.14 -4.13
CA ASP A 15 55.00 -133.03 -5.59
C ASP A 15 53.48 -133.14 -5.94
N SER A 16 53.00 -132.44 -6.99
CA SER A 16 52.28 -132.93 -8.22
C SER A 16 51.11 -133.94 -8.10
N CYS A 17 49.97 -133.96 -8.82
CA CYS A 17 49.55 -133.43 -10.12
C CYS A 17 48.04 -133.74 -10.36
N MET A 18 47.46 -133.14 -11.41
CA MET A 18 46.31 -133.53 -12.26
C MET A 18 44.87 -133.06 -11.98
N TYR A 19 44.29 -132.58 -13.09
CA TYR A 19 43.02 -131.90 -13.35
C TYR A 19 41.77 -132.79 -13.21
N GLN A 20 40.61 -132.17 -12.93
CA GLN A 20 39.48 -132.08 -13.89
C GLN A 20 38.32 -131.21 -13.37
N THR A 21 37.78 -130.41 -14.29
CA THR A 21 36.57 -129.60 -14.20
C THR A 21 35.33 -130.49 -14.18
N THR A 22 34.36 -130.26 -13.30
CA THR A 22 32.94 -130.54 -13.60
C THR A 22 32.05 -129.58 -12.81
N THR A 23 31.16 -128.96 -13.57
CA THR A 23 30.08 -128.03 -13.22
C THR A 23 29.03 -128.64 -12.29
N ALA A 24 28.57 -127.88 -11.28
CA ALA A 24 27.21 -127.97 -10.75
C ALA A 24 26.88 -126.73 -9.89
N GLU A 25 26.08 -125.86 -10.49
CA GLU A 25 24.95 -125.13 -9.89
C GLU A 25 25.07 -124.53 -8.48
N LEU A 26 25.06 -123.20 -8.47
CA LEU A 26 24.74 -122.33 -7.35
C LEU A 26 23.29 -122.56 -6.88
N THR A 27 23.11 -123.00 -5.64
CA THR A 27 21.92 -122.67 -4.86
C THR A 27 22.35 -121.89 -3.63
N GLU A 28 22.40 -120.59 -3.85
CA GLU A 28 22.58 -119.52 -2.87
C GLU A 28 21.33 -119.44 -1.98
N THR A 29 21.45 -119.85 -0.72
CA THR A 29 20.43 -119.59 0.30
C THR A 29 20.55 -118.12 0.74
N ARG A 30 20.00 -117.27 -0.13
CA ARG A 30 19.81 -115.83 -0.04
C ARG A 30 19.29 -115.39 1.34
N PRO A 31 19.88 -114.39 2.01
CA PRO A 31 19.05 -113.47 2.78
C PRO A 31 18.07 -112.84 1.79
N SER A 32 16.80 -112.73 2.16
CA SER A 32 15.77 -112.20 1.26
C SER A 32 16.18 -110.83 0.71
N LEU A 33 16.11 -110.63 -0.61
CA LEU A 33 16.48 -109.38 -1.28
C LEU A 33 15.75 -108.15 -0.73
N SER A 34 14.56 -108.33 -0.13
CA SER A 34 13.74 -107.22 0.34
C SER A 34 14.33 -106.49 1.54
N GLU A 35 15.06 -107.15 2.45
CA GLU A 35 15.55 -106.50 3.67
C GLU A 35 16.80 -105.62 3.42
N LYS A 36 17.72 -106.04 2.54
CA LYS A 36 18.89 -105.22 2.17
C LYS A 36 18.55 -104.05 1.24
N GLU A 37 17.58 -104.23 0.34
CA GLU A 37 17.05 -103.16 -0.49
C GLU A 37 16.25 -102.15 0.35
N GLU A 38 15.52 -102.62 1.36
CA GLU A 38 14.78 -101.76 2.30
C GLU A 38 15.71 -100.95 3.22
N ASP A 39 16.79 -101.56 3.74
CA ASP A 39 17.78 -100.84 4.55
C ASP A 39 18.61 -99.85 3.72
N ALA A 40 18.98 -100.22 2.49
CA ALA A 40 19.63 -99.30 1.55
C ALA A 40 18.70 -98.13 1.18
N ALA A 41 17.42 -98.40 0.89
CA ALA A 41 16.43 -97.36 0.61
C ALA A 41 16.21 -96.41 1.80
N LYS A 42 16.16 -96.93 3.04
CA LYS A 42 16.07 -96.11 4.26
C LYS A 42 17.30 -95.21 4.46
N THR A 43 18.50 -95.70 4.13
CA THR A 43 19.72 -94.87 4.21
C THR A 43 19.77 -93.77 3.16
N VAL A 44 19.33 -94.05 1.93
CA VAL A 44 19.22 -93.04 0.85
C VAL A 44 18.16 -92.00 1.20
N GLU A 45 16.99 -92.42 1.68
CA GLU A 45 15.92 -91.50 2.07
C GLU A 45 16.34 -90.62 3.25
N LYS A 46 17.09 -91.16 4.23
CA LYS A 46 17.66 -90.38 5.32
C LYS A 46 18.69 -89.37 4.82
N ALA A 47 19.55 -89.76 3.88
CA ALA A 47 20.52 -88.86 3.25
C ALA A 47 19.82 -87.73 2.45
N GLU A 48 18.75 -88.05 1.71
CA GLU A 48 17.95 -87.05 0.99
C GLU A 48 17.22 -86.08 1.94
N ARG A 49 16.67 -86.56 3.05
CA ARG A 49 16.07 -85.70 4.09
C ARG A 49 17.12 -84.74 4.65
N THR A 50 18.29 -85.26 5.04
CA THR A 50 19.37 -84.41 5.54
C THR A 50 19.87 -83.43 4.49
N SER A 51 19.92 -83.81 3.21
CA SER A 51 20.33 -82.90 2.14
C SER A 51 19.30 -81.79 1.91
N LYS A 52 18.00 -82.08 1.99
CA LYS A 52 16.94 -81.06 1.91
C LYS A 52 16.96 -80.11 3.11
N GLU A 53 17.19 -80.61 4.31
CA GLU A 53 17.35 -79.80 5.52
C GLU A 53 18.56 -78.87 5.42
N VAL A 54 19.69 -79.37 4.91
CA VAL A 54 20.90 -78.56 4.66
C VAL A 54 20.61 -77.45 3.65
N LEU A 55 19.95 -77.75 2.52
CA LEU A 55 19.58 -76.74 1.52
C LEU A 55 18.64 -75.66 2.10
N GLN A 56 17.68 -76.05 2.94
CA GLN A 56 16.79 -75.09 3.60
C GLN A 56 17.54 -74.21 4.60
N MET A 57 18.49 -74.78 5.34
CA MET A 57 19.36 -74.01 6.23
C MET A 57 20.27 -73.06 5.45
N GLU A 58 20.82 -73.49 4.31
CA GLU A 58 21.65 -72.66 3.42
C GLU A 58 20.85 -71.48 2.85
N GLU A 59 19.62 -71.70 2.39
CA GLU A 59 18.73 -70.62 1.90
C GLU A 59 18.39 -69.62 3.02
N GLN A 60 18.17 -70.10 4.25
CA GLN A 60 17.95 -69.23 5.41
C GLN A 60 19.21 -68.44 5.78
N ILE A 61 20.39 -69.07 5.71
CA ILE A 61 21.67 -68.39 5.92
C ILE A 61 21.86 -67.29 4.88
N GLU A 62 21.57 -67.56 3.61
CA GLU A 62 21.70 -66.58 2.53
C GLU A 62 20.79 -65.37 2.75
N LYS A 63 19.51 -65.59 3.10
CA LYS A 63 18.57 -64.51 3.43
C LYS A 63 19.03 -63.68 4.63
N ILE A 64 19.50 -64.32 5.70
CA ILE A 64 20.00 -63.63 6.89
C ILE A 64 21.27 -62.82 6.56
N VAL A 65 22.14 -63.35 5.71
CA VAL A 65 23.34 -62.64 5.26
C VAL A 65 22.96 -61.42 4.42
N GLU A 66 22.01 -61.54 3.49
CA GLU A 66 21.51 -60.42 2.69
C GLU A 66 20.90 -59.33 3.58
N GLU A 67 20.00 -59.69 4.50
CA GLU A 67 19.43 -58.77 5.50
C GLU A 67 20.51 -58.10 6.35
N GLN A 68 21.54 -58.85 6.77
CA GLN A 68 22.65 -58.29 7.53
C GLN A 68 23.41 -57.23 6.71
N THR A 69 23.64 -57.48 5.42
CA THR A 69 24.32 -56.53 4.53
C THR A 69 23.52 -55.25 4.35
N GLU A 70 22.21 -55.34 4.09
CA GLU A 70 21.33 -54.17 3.97
C GLU A 70 21.29 -53.35 5.27
N LEU A 71 21.18 -54.03 6.42
CA LEU A 71 21.20 -53.36 7.72
C LEU A 71 22.54 -52.68 8.00
N MET A 72 23.65 -53.28 7.57
CA MET A 72 24.99 -52.70 7.72
C MET A 72 25.13 -51.43 6.87
N GLU A 73 24.66 -51.46 5.62
CA GLU A 73 24.65 -50.28 4.75
C GLU A 73 23.77 -49.16 5.31
N ARG A 74 22.56 -49.51 5.79
CA ARG A 74 21.64 -48.56 6.42
C ARG A 74 22.27 -47.90 7.66
N LYS A 75 22.95 -48.70 8.49
CA LYS A 75 23.67 -48.20 9.66
C LYS A 75 24.78 -47.24 9.25
N HIS A 76 25.60 -47.60 8.26
CA HIS A 76 26.68 -46.75 7.79
C HIS A 76 26.18 -45.41 7.25
N GLU A 77 25.03 -45.39 6.57
CA GLU A 77 24.42 -44.15 6.10
C GLU A 77 23.92 -43.28 7.27
N LEU A 78 23.29 -43.88 8.28
CA LEU A 78 22.90 -43.17 9.50
C LEU A 78 24.11 -42.62 10.26
N ASP A 79 25.18 -43.39 10.37
CA ASP A 79 26.43 -42.96 11.02
C ASP A 79 27.03 -41.74 10.30
N ARG A 80 27.03 -41.73 8.96
CA ARG A 80 27.46 -40.54 8.16
C ARG A 80 26.60 -39.32 8.45
N LEU A 81 25.28 -39.49 8.54
CA LEU A 81 24.36 -38.40 8.85
C LEU A 81 24.57 -37.84 10.25
N VAL A 82 24.83 -38.72 11.23
CA VAL A 82 25.16 -38.33 12.61
C VAL A 82 26.49 -37.58 12.64
N GLN A 83 27.53 -38.11 11.99
CA GLN A 83 28.84 -37.46 11.87
C GLN A 83 28.74 -36.07 11.24
N ARG A 84 27.92 -35.90 10.21
CA ARG A 84 27.69 -34.57 9.61
C ARG A 84 27.08 -33.57 10.60
N ARG A 85 26.26 -34.05 11.55
CA ARG A 85 25.58 -33.20 12.53
C ARG A 85 26.40 -32.96 13.80
N THR A 86 27.49 -33.70 14.05
CA THR A 86 28.32 -33.52 15.25
C THR A 86 28.93 -32.13 15.33
N VAL A 87 29.26 -31.53 14.19
CA VAL A 87 29.81 -30.16 14.12
C VAL A 87 28.92 -29.15 14.87
N TYR A 88 27.59 -29.26 14.73
CA TYR A 88 26.65 -28.37 15.41
C TYR A 88 26.59 -28.63 16.92
N ARG A 89 26.69 -29.89 17.33
CA ARG A 89 26.77 -30.25 18.75
C ARG A 89 28.04 -29.69 19.38
N ASP A 90 29.18 -29.85 18.71
CA ASP A 90 30.48 -29.39 19.23
C ASP A 90 30.49 -27.85 19.37
N ILE A 91 29.89 -27.14 18.40
CA ILE A 91 29.67 -25.69 18.48
C ILE A 91 28.74 -25.31 19.65
N MET A 92 27.62 -26.02 19.85
CA MET A 92 26.70 -25.77 20.96
C MET A 92 27.36 -26.02 22.31
N GLU A 93 28.12 -27.10 22.46
CA GLU A 93 28.89 -27.39 23.67
C GLU A 93 29.95 -26.31 23.94
N GLN A 94 30.60 -25.78 22.90
CA GLN A 94 31.52 -24.66 23.02
C GLN A 94 30.81 -23.38 23.47
N MET A 95 29.63 -23.08 22.93
CA MET A 95 28.82 -21.94 23.36
C MET A 95 28.35 -22.09 24.81
N VAL A 96 27.96 -23.29 25.25
CA VAL A 96 27.60 -23.57 26.64
C VAL A 96 28.77 -23.26 27.58
N LYS A 97 30.00 -23.66 27.23
CA LYS A 97 31.21 -23.33 28.02
C LYS A 97 31.47 -21.83 28.15
N MET A 98 31.04 -21.04 27.17
CA MET A 98 31.21 -19.58 27.16
C MET A 98 30.03 -18.83 27.79
N THR A 99 28.96 -19.53 28.16
CA THR A 99 27.71 -18.94 28.65
C THR A 99 27.34 -19.50 30.02
N LYS A 100 26.22 -19.03 30.60
CA LYS A 100 25.74 -19.46 31.92
C LYS A 100 24.76 -20.63 31.86
N PHE A 101 24.55 -21.22 30.68
CA PHE A 101 23.59 -22.30 30.49
C PHE A 101 24.16 -23.62 31.01
N LYS A 102 23.28 -24.49 31.53
CA LYS A 102 23.65 -25.77 32.12
C LYS A 102 24.11 -26.77 31.07
N ASP A 103 23.41 -26.80 29.94
CA ASP A 103 23.60 -27.75 28.85
C ASP A 103 23.13 -27.13 27.53
N ALA A 104 23.41 -27.84 26.43
CA ALA A 104 23.08 -27.39 25.08
C ALA A 104 21.56 -27.29 24.83
N GLU A 105 20.77 -28.09 25.53
CA GLU A 105 19.30 -28.08 25.45
C GLU A 105 18.75 -26.80 26.09
N SER A 106 19.21 -26.45 27.30
CA SER A 106 18.87 -25.20 27.98
C SER A 106 19.22 -23.95 27.15
N LEU A 107 20.35 -23.99 26.42
CA LEU A 107 20.74 -22.92 25.50
C LEU A 107 19.81 -22.89 24.28
N ALA A 108 19.47 -24.04 23.71
CA ALA A 108 18.55 -24.16 22.58
C ALA A 108 17.15 -23.64 22.92
N ASP A 109 16.59 -24.04 24.06
CA ASP A 109 15.27 -23.60 24.55
C ASP A 109 15.22 -22.08 24.71
N ASN A 110 16.29 -21.49 25.26
CA ASN A 110 16.40 -20.05 25.38
C ASN A 110 16.47 -19.36 24.00
N LEU A 111 17.25 -19.89 23.06
CA LEU A 111 17.35 -19.35 21.70
C LEU A 111 16.01 -19.45 20.97
N GLU A 112 15.29 -20.57 21.10
CA GLU A 112 13.96 -20.75 20.53
C GLU A 112 12.97 -19.75 21.12
N SER A 113 12.98 -19.59 22.46
CA SER A 113 12.16 -18.58 23.14
C SER A 113 12.47 -17.16 22.67
N GLN A 114 13.74 -16.83 22.46
CA GLN A 114 14.17 -15.52 21.92
C GLN A 114 13.73 -15.31 20.47
N LEU A 115 13.83 -16.32 19.62
CA LEU A 115 13.34 -16.27 18.24
C LEU A 115 11.83 -16.05 18.22
N HIS A 116 11.08 -16.78 19.06
CA HIS A 116 9.64 -16.59 19.17
C HIS A 116 9.28 -15.18 19.65
N LEU A 117 9.97 -14.67 20.67
CA LEU A 117 9.77 -13.30 21.15
C LEU A 117 10.08 -12.27 20.06
N ARG A 118 11.17 -12.45 19.31
CA ARG A 118 11.53 -11.58 18.19
C ARG A 118 10.40 -11.54 17.16
N ASP A 119 9.88 -12.70 16.78
CA ASP A 119 8.82 -12.78 15.77
C ASP A 119 7.53 -12.09 16.25
N GLN A 120 7.18 -12.24 17.52
CA GLN A 120 6.06 -11.51 18.13
C GLN A 120 6.29 -9.99 18.14
N LEU A 121 7.51 -9.53 18.45
CA LEU A 121 7.86 -8.11 18.45
C LEU A 121 7.80 -7.53 17.04
N CYS A 122 8.39 -8.22 16.05
CA CYS A 122 8.32 -7.80 14.65
C CYS A 122 6.87 -7.76 14.15
N GLN A 123 6.01 -8.68 14.57
CA GLN A 123 4.60 -8.65 14.22
C GLN A 123 3.89 -7.42 14.80
N ARG A 124 4.08 -7.13 16.09
CA ARG A 124 3.52 -5.93 16.72
C ARG A 124 4.05 -4.65 16.09
N GLU A 125 5.33 -4.58 15.77
CA GLU A 125 5.93 -3.42 15.11
C GLU A 125 5.30 -3.19 13.74
N ARG A 126 5.12 -4.24 12.93
CA ARG A 126 4.42 -4.14 11.64
C ARG A 126 2.98 -3.64 11.79
N GLU A 127 2.24 -4.18 12.77
CA GLU A 127 0.86 -3.75 13.04
C GLU A 127 0.80 -2.28 13.48
N ALA A 128 1.70 -1.86 14.36
CA ALA A 128 1.78 -0.46 14.79
C ALA A 128 2.15 0.47 13.62
N GLN A 129 3.10 0.05 12.77
CA GLN A 129 3.50 0.84 11.59
C GLN A 129 2.35 0.98 10.60
N GLU A 130 1.61 -0.09 10.33
CA GLU A 130 0.42 -0.06 9.47
C GLU A 130 -0.66 0.89 10.04
N GLN A 131 -0.89 0.87 11.36
CA GLN A 131 -1.81 1.82 12.01
C GLN A 131 -1.36 3.28 11.85
N VAL A 132 -0.06 3.55 12.03
CA VAL A 132 0.51 4.89 11.81
C VAL A 132 0.33 5.33 10.36
N ASP A 133 0.58 4.44 9.40
CA ASP A 133 0.45 4.75 7.98
C ASP A 133 -1.02 4.96 7.57
N GLN A 134 -1.96 4.21 8.15
CA GLN A 134 -3.40 4.45 7.99
C GLN A 134 -3.82 5.81 8.55
N GLN A 135 -3.35 6.16 9.75
CA GLN A 135 -3.62 7.46 10.37
C GLN A 135 -3.03 8.61 9.55
N ARG A 136 -1.79 8.46 9.04
CA ARG A 136 -1.16 9.45 8.15
C ARG A 136 -1.95 9.65 6.87
N LYS A 137 -2.42 8.57 6.24
CA LYS A 137 -3.28 8.65 5.04
C LYS A 137 -4.59 9.37 5.36
N ALA A 138 -5.25 9.03 6.47
CA ALA A 138 -6.48 9.68 6.88
C ALA A 138 -6.29 11.18 7.17
N LEU A 139 -5.18 11.54 7.82
CA LEU A 139 -4.81 12.93 8.11
C LEU A 139 -4.56 13.72 6.82
N SER A 140 -3.80 13.16 5.87
CA SER A 140 -3.56 13.80 4.56
C SER A 140 -4.86 14.06 3.80
N VAL A 141 -5.80 13.12 3.81
CA VAL A 141 -7.11 13.32 3.16
C VAL A 141 -7.91 14.45 3.82
N LEU A 142 -7.85 14.57 5.15
CA LEU A 142 -8.52 15.65 5.88
C LEU A 142 -7.87 17.01 5.61
N GLU A 143 -6.55 17.06 5.53
CA GLU A 143 -5.80 18.28 5.16
C GLU A 143 -6.17 18.74 3.75
N ASP A 144 -6.17 17.84 2.76
CA ASP A 144 -6.57 18.16 1.38
C ASP A 144 -8.02 18.68 1.30
N GLN A 145 -8.94 18.08 2.06
CA GLN A 145 -10.34 18.54 2.14
C GLN A 145 -10.45 19.93 2.78
N HIS A 146 -9.67 20.16 3.84
CA HIS A 146 -9.65 21.45 4.51
C HIS A 146 -9.10 22.55 3.59
N ASP A 147 -8.00 22.28 2.89
CA ASP A 147 -7.37 23.21 1.97
C ASP A 147 -8.31 23.55 0.80
N LEU A 148 -9.00 22.55 0.25
CA LEU A 148 -10.03 22.78 -0.77
C LEU A 148 -11.15 23.68 -0.24
N MET A 149 -11.65 23.43 0.97
CA MET A 149 -12.68 24.27 1.59
C MET A 149 -12.20 25.71 1.80
N GLN A 150 -10.96 25.87 2.24
CA GLN A 150 -10.34 27.18 2.44
C GLN A 150 -10.21 27.94 1.12
N LEU A 151 -9.75 27.28 0.05
CA LEU A 151 -9.68 27.85 -1.29
C LEU A 151 -11.06 28.27 -1.80
N GLN A 152 -12.09 27.43 -1.62
CA GLN A 152 -13.45 27.76 -2.01
C GLN A 152 -13.99 28.99 -1.26
N LYS A 153 -13.75 29.08 0.06
CA LYS A 153 -14.14 30.23 0.87
C LYS A 153 -13.41 31.49 0.43
N ASN A 154 -12.11 31.41 0.18
CA ASN A 154 -11.31 32.54 -0.30
C ASN A 154 -11.78 33.04 -1.66
N ASN A 155 -12.13 32.12 -2.57
CA ASN A 155 -12.68 32.49 -3.87
C ASN A 155 -14.03 33.22 -3.74
N ARG A 156 -14.94 32.72 -2.89
CA ARG A 156 -16.21 33.40 -2.60
C ARG A 156 -16.01 34.77 -1.96
N LEU A 157 -15.06 34.88 -1.02
CA LEU A 157 -14.72 36.15 -0.38
C LEU A 157 -14.23 37.17 -1.42
N SER A 158 -13.35 36.74 -2.33
CA SER A 158 -12.88 37.59 -3.43
C SER A 158 -14.03 38.03 -4.34
N GLN A 159 -14.95 37.14 -4.69
CA GLN A 159 -16.14 37.50 -5.49
C GLN A 159 -17.01 38.54 -4.78
N PHE A 160 -17.26 38.37 -3.48
CA PHE A 160 -18.03 39.35 -2.71
C PHE A 160 -17.31 40.68 -2.58
N GLN A 161 -15.99 40.68 -2.43
CA GLN A 161 -15.19 41.89 -2.38
C GLN A 161 -15.23 42.65 -3.72
N THR A 162 -15.12 41.94 -4.85
CA THR A 162 -15.28 42.55 -6.18
C THR A 162 -16.67 43.18 -6.33
N LYS A 163 -17.73 42.44 -5.98
CA LYS A 163 -19.09 42.97 -6.06
C LYS A 163 -19.31 44.18 -5.14
N LEU A 164 -18.71 44.17 -3.95
CA LEU A 164 -18.76 45.30 -3.03
C LEU A 164 -18.11 46.53 -3.67
N GLU A 165 -16.90 46.38 -4.23
CA GLU A 165 -16.18 47.48 -4.87
C GLU A 165 -16.95 48.03 -6.09
N GLU A 166 -17.53 47.15 -6.90
CA GLU A 166 -18.40 47.55 -8.02
C GLU A 166 -19.58 48.41 -7.53
N THR A 167 -20.34 47.91 -6.55
CA THR A 167 -21.50 48.66 -6.01
C THR A 167 -21.10 49.98 -5.35
N HIS A 168 -19.94 50.01 -4.67
CA HIS A 168 -19.42 51.22 -4.07
C HIS A 168 -18.99 52.24 -5.14
N SER A 169 -18.34 51.78 -6.22
CA SER A 169 -17.96 52.63 -7.34
C SER A 169 -19.19 53.25 -8.02
N GLU A 170 -20.26 52.48 -8.20
CA GLU A 170 -21.53 52.97 -8.75
C GLU A 170 -22.19 54.00 -7.83
N ALA A 171 -22.20 53.72 -6.52
CA ALA A 171 -22.74 54.64 -5.52
C ALA A 171 -21.99 55.99 -5.55
N LEU A 172 -20.66 55.97 -5.63
CA LEU A 172 -19.83 57.18 -5.76
C LEU A 172 -20.14 57.96 -7.05
N VAL A 173 -20.39 57.26 -8.17
CA VAL A 173 -20.79 57.92 -9.43
C VAL A 173 -22.13 58.65 -9.25
N TRP A 174 -23.11 58.00 -8.63
CA TRP A 174 -24.41 58.61 -8.37
C TRP A 174 -24.35 59.75 -7.36
N GLU A 175 -23.53 59.63 -6.32
CA GLU A 175 -23.30 60.69 -5.35
C GLU A 175 -22.72 61.93 -6.02
N ARG A 176 -21.71 61.77 -6.90
CA ARG A 176 -21.16 62.90 -7.68
C ARG A 176 -22.20 63.56 -8.57
N LYS A 177 -23.02 62.76 -9.28
CA LYS A 177 -24.12 63.28 -10.12
C LYS A 177 -25.14 64.06 -9.28
N TRP A 178 -25.53 63.51 -8.14
CA TRP A 178 -26.47 64.16 -7.22
C TRP A 178 -25.92 65.48 -6.68
N ASN A 179 -24.66 65.49 -6.22
CA ASN A 179 -24.00 66.70 -5.74
C ASN A 179 -23.93 67.78 -6.83
N HIS A 180 -23.66 67.40 -8.09
CA HIS A 180 -23.65 68.35 -9.21
C HIS A 180 -25.04 68.97 -9.48
N ILE A 181 -26.10 68.15 -9.42
CA ILE A 181 -27.49 68.64 -9.54
C ILE A 181 -27.81 69.61 -8.41
N LEU A 182 -27.46 69.24 -7.17
CA LEU A 182 -27.69 70.07 -6.00
C LEU A 182 -26.95 71.41 -6.08
N GLU A 183 -25.68 71.40 -6.47
CA GLU A 183 -24.88 72.61 -6.66
C GLU A 183 -25.47 73.51 -7.75
N THR A 184 -25.91 72.91 -8.86
CA THR A 184 -26.56 73.65 -9.96
C THR A 184 -27.89 74.25 -9.51
N ALA A 185 -28.70 73.51 -8.76
CA ALA A 185 -29.95 74.00 -8.20
C ALA A 185 -29.70 75.17 -7.23
N ALA A 186 -28.72 75.05 -6.33
CA ALA A 186 -28.34 76.12 -5.41
C ALA A 186 -27.90 77.39 -6.17
N LYS A 187 -27.08 77.25 -7.22
CA LYS A 187 -26.67 78.38 -8.08
C LYS A 187 -27.87 79.03 -8.78
N LYS A 188 -28.81 78.24 -9.31
CA LYS A 188 -30.04 78.76 -9.94
C LYS A 188 -30.94 79.47 -8.94
N THR A 189 -31.15 78.90 -7.75
CA THR A 189 -31.93 79.51 -6.67
C THR A 189 -31.33 80.84 -6.22
N LEU A 190 -29.99 80.91 -6.08
CA LEU A 190 -29.29 82.15 -5.75
C LEU A 190 -29.51 83.22 -6.83
N ARG A 191 -29.30 82.87 -8.11
CA ARG A 191 -29.53 83.78 -9.23
C ARG A 191 -30.98 84.27 -9.30
N LEU A 192 -31.94 83.37 -9.09
CA LEU A 192 -33.35 83.74 -9.04
C LEU A 192 -33.61 84.75 -7.90
N GLY A 193 -33.05 84.52 -6.71
CA GLY A 193 -33.12 85.49 -5.61
C GLY A 193 -32.53 86.85 -5.97
N GLN A 194 -31.37 86.88 -6.65
CA GLN A 194 -30.76 88.12 -7.13
C GLN A 194 -31.65 88.86 -8.14
N ILE A 195 -32.22 88.15 -9.12
CA ILE A 195 -33.15 88.73 -10.10
C ILE A 195 -34.39 89.30 -9.39
N LYS A 196 -34.97 88.55 -8.45
CA LYS A 196 -36.11 89.01 -7.65
C LYS A 196 -35.82 90.31 -6.92
N MET A 197 -34.68 90.38 -6.22
CA MET A 197 -34.27 91.58 -5.49
C MET A 197 -33.99 92.76 -6.43
N ALA A 198 -33.26 92.55 -7.53
CA ALA A 198 -32.98 93.62 -8.49
C ALA A 198 -34.25 94.15 -9.14
N THR A 199 -35.19 93.27 -9.50
CA THR A 199 -36.48 93.64 -10.09
C THR A 199 -37.32 94.44 -9.10
N LEU A 200 -37.42 93.98 -7.85
CA LEU A 200 -38.16 94.69 -6.80
C LEU A 200 -37.55 96.09 -6.56
N ASN A 201 -36.23 96.16 -6.41
CA ASN A 201 -35.54 97.45 -6.21
C ASN A 201 -35.80 98.42 -7.37
N LEU A 202 -35.76 97.94 -8.62
CA LEU A 202 -36.08 98.77 -9.79
C LEU A 202 -37.55 99.17 -9.83
N TYR A 203 -38.45 98.25 -9.50
CA TYR A 203 -39.89 98.52 -9.42
C TYR A 203 -40.18 99.63 -8.39
N GLU A 204 -39.65 99.53 -7.17
CA GLU A 204 -39.85 100.54 -6.11
C GLU A 204 -39.37 101.94 -6.53
N ILE A 205 -38.24 102.04 -7.26
CA ILE A 205 -37.74 103.32 -7.81
C ILE A 205 -38.71 103.93 -8.83
N ILE A 206 -39.39 103.09 -9.61
CA ILE A 206 -40.29 103.52 -10.69
C ILE A 206 -41.72 103.77 -10.16
N ASP A 207 -42.21 102.91 -9.29
CA ASP A 207 -43.54 103.01 -8.65
C ASP A 207 -43.62 104.25 -7.76
N GLY A 208 -42.54 104.63 -7.08
CA GLY A 208 -42.46 105.91 -6.36
C GLY A 208 -42.60 107.17 -7.24
N LYS A 209 -42.65 107.01 -8.57
CA LYS A 209 -42.90 108.09 -9.54
C LYS A 209 -44.32 108.05 -10.14
N LEU A 210 -45.13 107.06 -9.81
CA LEU A 210 -46.45 106.80 -10.40
C LEU A 210 -47.51 106.62 -9.30
N GLU A 211 -48.58 107.41 -9.31
CA GLU A 211 -49.73 107.24 -8.40
C GLU A 211 -50.70 106.14 -8.88
N GLU A 212 -50.19 104.94 -9.18
CA GLU A 212 -51.01 103.79 -9.60
C GLU A 212 -51.01 102.65 -8.56
N GLU A 213 -51.99 101.74 -8.68
CA GLU A 213 -52.20 100.62 -7.77
C GLU A 213 -50.97 99.66 -7.74
N GLY A 214 -50.42 99.46 -6.55
CA GLY A 214 -49.17 98.75 -6.33
C GLY A 214 -49.23 97.25 -6.65
N VAL A 215 -48.18 96.70 -7.26
CA VAL A 215 -48.02 95.26 -7.51
C VAL A 215 -47.55 94.56 -6.24
N ASN A 216 -48.04 93.33 -6.01
CA ASN A 216 -47.60 92.50 -4.88
C ASN A 216 -46.07 92.30 -4.91
N MET A 217 -45.43 92.48 -3.75
CA MET A 217 -43.97 92.34 -3.56
C MET A 217 -43.41 90.98 -4.01
N ASN A 218 -44.20 89.91 -3.94
CA ASN A 218 -43.78 88.55 -4.33
C ASN A 218 -44.06 88.20 -5.80
N ASP A 219 -44.75 89.06 -6.54
CA ASP A 219 -45.11 88.84 -7.95
C ASP A 219 -44.04 89.46 -8.87
N THR A 220 -42.87 88.82 -8.89
CA THR A 220 -41.70 89.32 -9.63
C THR A 220 -41.96 89.45 -11.13
N GLU A 221 -42.79 88.59 -11.72
CA GLU A 221 -43.11 88.63 -13.15
C GLU A 221 -43.87 89.91 -13.51
N LYS A 222 -44.91 90.26 -12.75
CA LYS A 222 -45.66 91.51 -12.96
C LYS A 222 -44.83 92.77 -12.68
N GLN A 223 -43.94 92.73 -11.68
CA GLN A 223 -43.02 93.83 -11.43
C GLN A 223 -42.07 94.04 -12.62
N LEU A 224 -41.53 92.95 -13.17
CA LEU A 224 -40.66 93.01 -14.35
C LEU A 224 -41.39 93.54 -15.58
N ASP A 225 -42.65 93.15 -15.79
CA ASP A 225 -43.50 93.66 -16.87
C ASP A 225 -43.73 95.17 -16.76
N LYS A 226 -44.03 95.69 -15.55
CA LYS A 226 -44.16 97.14 -15.32
C LYS A 226 -42.83 97.87 -15.59
N VAL A 227 -41.71 97.37 -15.06
CA VAL A 227 -40.37 97.94 -15.30
C VAL A 227 -40.03 97.95 -16.79
N SER A 228 -40.32 96.87 -17.53
CA SER A 228 -40.04 96.76 -18.97
C SER A 228 -40.92 97.69 -19.82
N ASN A 229 -42.22 97.77 -19.53
CA ASN A 229 -43.14 98.64 -20.27
C ASN A 229 -42.79 100.12 -20.09
N LEU A 230 -42.33 100.53 -18.89
CA LEU A 230 -42.02 101.93 -18.58
C LEU A 230 -40.65 102.40 -19.10
N THR A 231 -39.67 101.50 -19.15
CA THR A 231 -38.31 101.84 -19.62
C THR A 231 -38.14 101.76 -21.15
N GLY A 232 -39.16 101.29 -21.88
CA GLY A 232 -39.12 101.21 -23.35
C GLY A 232 -38.12 100.18 -23.90
N ILE A 233 -37.59 99.29 -23.06
CA ILE A 233 -36.64 98.24 -23.46
C ILE A 233 -37.41 97.17 -24.25
N VAL A 234 -37.40 97.35 -25.58
CA VAL A 234 -37.77 96.45 -26.68
C VAL A 234 -38.36 95.09 -26.27
N LYS A 235 -39.67 94.94 -26.51
CA LYS A 235 -40.39 93.67 -26.62
C LYS A 235 -39.90 92.91 -27.86
N ASN A 236 -38.77 92.21 -27.77
CA ASN A 236 -38.43 91.16 -28.74
C ASN A 236 -37.36 90.20 -28.19
N ARG A 237 -37.81 89.22 -27.40
CA ARG A 237 -37.38 87.82 -27.53
C ARG A 237 -38.28 86.91 -26.67
N PRO A 238 -38.74 85.75 -27.18
CA PRO A 238 -39.45 84.78 -26.36
C PRO A 238 -38.47 84.09 -25.42
N TRP A 239 -38.58 84.34 -24.11
CA TRP A 239 -37.83 83.66 -23.04
C TRP A 239 -38.14 82.16 -22.94
N GLN A 240 -39.03 81.63 -23.78
CA GLN A 240 -39.48 80.24 -23.76
C GLN A 240 -38.54 79.26 -24.51
N GLN A 241 -37.58 79.73 -25.32
CA GLN A 241 -36.73 78.84 -26.12
C GLN A 241 -35.40 78.41 -25.48
N GLU A 242 -34.90 79.10 -24.44
CA GLU A 242 -33.64 78.72 -23.78
C GLU A 242 -33.80 77.76 -22.60
N MET A 243 -35.04 77.44 -22.19
CA MET A 243 -35.27 76.41 -21.16
C MET A 243 -35.28 74.98 -21.70
N THR A 244 -35.33 74.77 -23.03
CA THR A 244 -35.50 73.44 -23.63
C THR A 244 -34.21 72.78 -24.14
N THR A 245 -33.07 73.47 -24.17
CA THR A 245 -31.78 72.85 -24.51
C THR A 245 -30.94 72.59 -23.28
N VAL A 246 -31.47 71.81 -22.33
CA VAL A 246 -30.60 71.02 -21.46
C VAL A 246 -30.20 69.79 -22.25
N THR A 247 -29.27 69.97 -23.19
CA THR A 247 -28.49 68.83 -23.65
C THR A 247 -27.72 68.34 -22.43
N VAL A 248 -28.18 67.22 -21.88
CA VAL A 248 -27.32 66.34 -21.09
C VAL A 248 -26.21 65.93 -22.05
N SER A 249 -25.11 66.66 -22.07
CA SER A 249 -23.91 66.20 -22.77
C SER A 249 -23.60 64.82 -22.19
N PRO A 250 -23.47 63.77 -23.03
CA PRO A 250 -22.97 62.51 -22.55
C PRO A 250 -21.55 62.78 -22.06
N VAL A 251 -21.35 62.71 -20.75
CA VAL A 251 -20.00 62.68 -20.19
C VAL A 251 -19.30 61.49 -20.85
N SER A 252 -18.25 61.81 -21.60
CA SER A 252 -17.43 60.90 -22.36
C SER A 252 -17.15 59.63 -21.55
N LEU A 253 -17.44 58.50 -22.18
CA LEU A 253 -16.98 57.17 -21.77
C LEU A 253 -15.45 57.24 -21.63
N LEU A 254 -14.95 57.43 -20.41
CA LEU A 254 -13.60 57.02 -20.05
C LEU A 254 -13.72 55.56 -19.66
N ASP A 255 -13.45 54.73 -20.66
CA ASP A 255 -13.26 53.30 -20.57
C ASP A 255 -12.18 53.02 -19.51
N PRO A 256 -12.50 52.43 -18.33
CA PRO A 256 -11.47 51.95 -17.44
C PRO A 256 -10.96 50.64 -18.03
N GLY A 257 -9.70 50.67 -18.44
CA GLY A 257 -9.00 49.60 -19.12
C GLY A 257 -9.41 48.20 -18.68
N VAL A 258 -9.82 47.43 -19.68
CA VAL A 258 -9.70 45.97 -19.70
C VAL A 258 -8.25 45.63 -19.38
N HIS A 259 -7.97 45.31 -18.12
CA HIS A 259 -6.82 44.51 -17.76
C HIS A 259 -7.21 43.04 -17.94
N PRO A 260 -6.54 42.28 -18.83
CA PRO A 260 -6.66 40.84 -18.79
C PRO A 260 -5.94 40.35 -17.53
N GLY A 261 -6.71 39.85 -16.57
CA GLY A 261 -6.22 38.97 -15.51
C GLY A 261 -5.85 37.59 -16.08
N PRO A 262 -5.07 36.81 -15.31
CA PRO A 262 -3.91 36.02 -15.74
C PRO A 262 -4.16 34.98 -16.83
#